data_AF-A0AAV4AT66-F1
#
_entry.id   AF-A0AAV4AT66-F1
#
_cell.length_a   1.000
_cell.length_b   1.000
_cell.length_c   1.000
_cell.angle_alpha   90.00
_cell.angle_beta   90.00
_cell.angle_gamma   90.00
#
_symmetry.space_group_name_H-M   'P 1'
#
loop_
_entity.id
_entity.type
_entity.pdbx_description
1 polymer ?
#
loop_
_entity_poly.entity_id
_entity_poly.type
_entity_poly.pdbx_seq_one_letter_code
_entity_poly.pdbx_strand_id
1 'polypeptide(L)'
;MGVVEVVKVMRFLPIRVDAGIMSANSRENVEGFFYCTSSLFDSLGKRTSTLTPTQNFLYLPVRSQWCFYFAWTFCSSSRAICKMSSSRSSSTVIIITTHNRTSTQPVFFQAMAPLLGLSLRRSFGVYRSVVSNVRFYSAMANSLIEDPKYSWLKELGISSSNQGVYHGKWGGSGQEITTFCPANNRPIAQVTTGSPADYEAAIQASQAAWEEWAEMPGPQRGEIVRQIGDAFRVKKHLLGKLIALEMGKIVPEGEGEVQELIDICDYAVGLSRMFAGHVFPSERKGHLLLEQWNPLGVVGVITAFNFPCAVYGWNSALALVCGNAMLWKGAPSTPLVSVAMTKIISEVLDRNNVPGGVCSLVSGGADIGTLMAKDERVKLLSFTGSTPVGHKVSMMVQERFGKFLLELGGNNALLVNEDADIEMVVRSAVFACAGTAGQRCTTTRRLILHEKVHDQIVERLVKAYSQLRVGDPIDEGTLYGPLHNEDAVEKFKSAVEEAKSQGHGQTRKLCGANYCYWPSSRCPHRSEGNFCTYSLCAQV
;
A
#
# COMPACT_ATOMS: atom_id res chain seq x y z
N MET A 1 -7.29 45.54 4.73
CA MET A 1 -7.38 44.51 5.79
C MET A 1 -5.98 44.00 6.03
N GLY A 2 -5.54 43.87 7.28
CA GLY A 2 -4.20 43.36 7.60
C GLY A 2 -4.30 42.03 8.35
N VAL A 3 -3.62 40.99 7.86
CA VAL A 3 -3.46 39.73 8.59
C VAL A 3 -2.35 39.94 9.61
N VAL A 4 -2.66 39.77 10.89
CA VAL A 4 -1.66 39.81 11.97
C VAL A 4 -1.43 38.39 12.45
N GLU A 5 -0.32 37.80 11.99
CA GLU A 5 0.09 36.45 12.39
C GLU A 5 0.69 36.48 13.81
N VAL A 6 -0.11 36.14 14.81
CA VAL A 6 0.31 36.17 16.22
C VAL A 6 0.93 34.83 16.64
N VAL A 7 2.20 34.63 16.31
CA VAL A 7 3.01 33.54 16.88
C VAL A 7 3.20 33.79 18.38
N LYS A 8 2.44 33.10 19.23
CA LYS A 8 2.48 33.30 20.69
C LYS A 8 3.11 32.12 21.42
N VAL A 9 4.32 32.33 21.93
CA VAL A 9 5.04 31.38 22.79
C VAL A 9 4.25 31.12 24.07
N MET A 10 3.94 29.86 24.38
CA MET A 10 3.34 29.48 25.66
C MET A 10 4.38 29.57 26.79
N ARG A 11 4.07 30.35 27.83
CA ARG A 11 4.64 30.16 29.17
C ARG A 11 3.59 29.46 30.03
N PHE A 12 3.96 28.34 30.66
CA PHE A 12 3.13 27.70 31.66
C PHE A 12 3.13 28.50 32.97
N LEU A 13 1.97 28.62 33.61
CA LEU A 13 1.79 29.03 35.00
C LEU A 13 0.93 27.96 35.69
N PRO A 14 1.28 27.52 36.91
CA PRO A 14 0.55 26.47 37.62
C PRO A 14 -0.77 27.00 38.21
N ILE A 15 -1.83 26.21 38.10
CA ILE A 15 -3.13 26.48 38.70
C ILE A 15 -3.11 26.07 40.18
N ARG A 16 -3.56 26.97 41.08
CA ARG A 16 -3.97 26.57 42.44
C ARG A 16 -5.37 25.95 42.38
N VAL A 17 -5.56 24.89 43.16
CA VAL A 17 -6.88 24.29 43.40
C VAL A 17 -7.25 24.53 44.85
N ASP A 18 -8.20 25.42 45.09
CA ASP A 18 -8.84 25.62 46.39
C ASP A 18 -10.25 24.98 46.35
N ALA A 19 -10.59 24.19 47.37
CA ALA A 19 -11.84 23.43 47.41
C ALA A 19 -12.96 24.21 48.15
N GLY A 20 -14.11 24.37 47.50
CA GLY A 20 -15.31 24.98 48.08
C GLY A 20 -16.52 24.04 48.02
N ILE A 21 -17.32 24.01 49.07
CA ILE A 21 -18.45 23.07 49.26
C ILE A 21 -19.79 23.80 49.12
N MET A 22 -20.71 23.19 48.36
CA MET A 22 -22.17 23.44 48.29
C MET A 22 -22.69 24.88 48.10
N SER A 23 -23.49 25.04 47.05
CA SER A 23 -24.92 25.32 47.27
C SER A 23 -25.76 24.59 46.23
N ALA A 24 -27.04 24.34 46.53
CA ALA A 24 -27.98 23.75 45.58
C ALA A 24 -29.22 24.65 45.49
N ASN A 25 -29.54 25.13 44.27
CA ASN A 25 -30.87 25.61 43.91
C ASN A 25 -30.98 25.93 42.41
N SER A 26 -31.67 25.06 41.67
CA SER A 26 -32.75 25.43 40.73
C SER A 26 -33.24 24.16 40.02
N ARG A 27 -34.55 23.91 40.10
CA ARG A 27 -35.23 23.01 39.16
C ARG A 27 -35.83 23.88 38.08
N GLU A 28 -35.63 23.53 36.82
CA GLU A 28 -36.56 23.90 35.76
C GLU A 28 -36.50 22.84 34.66
N ASN A 29 -37.68 22.45 34.16
CA ASN A 29 -37.82 21.35 33.21
C ASN A 29 -37.84 21.88 31.78
N VAL A 30 -37.06 21.28 30.89
CA VAL A 30 -37.32 21.30 29.44
C VAL A 30 -37.14 19.88 28.90
N GLU A 31 -38.24 19.24 28.52
CA GLU A 31 -38.22 17.98 27.78
C GLU A 31 -38.00 18.28 26.28
N GLY A 32 -37.19 17.47 25.60
CA GLY A 32 -36.68 17.81 24.26
C GLY A 32 -36.34 16.60 23.39
N PHE A 33 -37.36 15.82 23.02
CA PHE A 33 -37.45 14.90 21.87
C PHE A 33 -36.14 14.30 21.31
N PHE A 34 -35.88 13.03 21.65
CA PHE A 34 -35.15 12.13 20.77
C PHE A 34 -36.10 11.51 19.74
N TYR A 35 -35.83 11.73 18.45
CA TYR A 35 -36.40 10.91 17.37
C TYR A 35 -35.53 9.66 17.17
N CYS A 36 -36.13 8.47 17.30
CA CYS A 36 -35.55 7.22 16.84
C CYS A 36 -36.66 6.39 16.18
N THR A 37 -36.56 6.21 14.86
CA THR A 37 -37.61 5.56 14.06
C THR A 37 -37.47 4.04 14.12
N SER A 38 -38.32 3.40 14.92
CA SER A 38 -38.50 1.94 14.88
C SER A 38 -39.26 1.51 13.62
N SER A 39 -38.79 0.44 12.98
CA SER A 39 -39.63 -0.40 12.11
C SER A 39 -40.05 -1.65 12.89
N LEU A 40 -41.27 -2.14 12.64
CA LEU A 40 -41.96 -3.05 13.55
C LEU A 40 -41.53 -4.51 13.35
N PHE A 41 -41.41 -5.23 14.47
CA PHE A 41 -41.82 -6.63 14.58
C PHE A 41 -42.71 -6.75 15.83
N ASP A 42 -43.93 -7.24 15.67
CA ASP A 42 -44.88 -7.37 16.78
C ASP A 42 -45.79 -8.60 16.60
N SER A 43 -45.72 -9.54 17.55
CA SER A 43 -46.89 -10.20 18.13
C SER A 43 -46.54 -11.10 19.31
N LEU A 44 -46.81 -10.59 20.51
CA LEU A 44 -47.52 -11.27 21.61
C LEU A 44 -47.21 -12.76 21.93
N GLY A 45 -46.51 -12.99 23.05
CA GLY A 45 -46.31 -14.32 23.64
C GLY A 45 -46.29 -14.34 25.19
N LYS A 46 -47.39 -13.91 25.85
CA LYS A 46 -47.48 -13.80 27.32
C LYS A 46 -47.18 -15.12 28.05
N ARG A 47 -46.27 -15.11 29.03
CA ARG A 47 -46.37 -15.91 30.28
C ARG A 47 -45.79 -15.16 31.47
N THR A 48 -46.51 -15.19 32.59
CA THR A 48 -46.14 -14.60 33.88
C THR A 48 -45.86 -15.70 34.90
N SER A 49 -44.80 -15.57 35.70
CA SER A 49 -44.62 -16.33 36.94
C SER A 49 -43.86 -15.51 37.97
N THR A 50 -44.36 -15.49 39.20
CA THR A 50 -43.84 -14.74 40.35
C THR A 50 -43.00 -15.64 41.26
N LEU A 51 -42.02 -15.08 41.98
CA LEU A 51 -41.96 -15.09 43.47
C LEU A 51 -40.61 -14.59 44.06
N THR A 52 -40.65 -13.39 44.65
CA THR A 52 -40.05 -12.95 45.95
C THR A 52 -38.56 -13.15 46.32
N PRO A 53 -37.99 -12.33 47.25
CA PRO A 53 -36.53 -12.17 47.41
C PRO A 53 -35.94 -12.55 48.80
N THR A 54 -34.63 -12.76 48.88
CA THR A 54 -33.86 -12.73 50.14
C THR A 54 -32.42 -12.20 49.99
N GLN A 55 -32.15 -11.10 50.68
CA GLN A 55 -30.94 -10.79 51.48
C GLN A 55 -29.52 -10.84 50.87
N ASN A 56 -28.97 -9.63 50.65
CA ASN A 56 -27.68 -9.10 51.11
C ASN A 56 -26.56 -10.08 51.56
N PHE A 57 -25.32 -9.80 51.16
CA PHE A 57 -24.22 -9.59 52.14
C PHE A 57 -23.13 -8.62 51.66
N LEU A 58 -22.53 -7.93 52.63
CA LEU A 58 -21.47 -6.90 52.61
C LEU A 58 -20.67 -6.59 51.32
N TYR A 59 -20.53 -5.28 51.07
CA TYR A 59 -19.24 -4.67 50.68
C TYR A 59 -18.81 -3.69 51.79
N LEU A 60 -17.53 -3.73 52.18
CA LEU A 60 -16.88 -2.70 52.99
C LEU A 60 -15.53 -2.32 52.34
N PRO A 61 -15.08 -1.04 52.45
CA PRO A 61 -13.91 -0.51 51.75
C PRO A 61 -12.62 -0.66 52.60
N VAL A 62 -11.60 0.19 52.31
CA VAL A 62 -10.24 0.29 52.91
C VAL A 62 -9.20 -0.57 52.14
N ARG A 63 -8.07 -0.04 51.64
CA ARG A 63 -7.49 1.33 51.69
C ARG A 63 -6.68 1.69 50.43
N SER A 64 -6.45 2.99 50.26
CA SER A 64 -5.58 3.62 49.26
C SER A 64 -4.08 3.38 49.45
N GLN A 65 -3.31 3.43 48.35
CA GLN A 65 -1.98 4.05 48.35
C GLN A 65 -1.74 4.82 47.04
N TRP A 66 -0.91 5.85 47.10
CA TRP A 66 -0.65 6.81 46.01
C TRP A 66 0.70 6.52 45.34
N CYS A 67 0.85 6.89 44.05
CA CYS A 67 2.13 7.38 43.53
C CYS A 67 1.90 8.34 42.35
N PHE A 68 2.73 9.38 42.23
CA PHE A 68 2.58 10.44 41.23
C PHE A 68 3.35 10.13 39.93
N TYR A 69 2.79 10.57 38.80
CA TYR A 69 3.56 10.82 37.58
C TYR A 69 4.32 12.14 37.70
N PHE A 70 5.58 12.16 37.23
CA PHE A 70 6.24 13.39 36.80
C PHE A 70 7.16 13.09 35.61
N ALA A 71 7.06 13.92 34.56
CA ALA A 71 7.95 13.86 33.41
C ALA A 71 9.16 14.79 33.62
N TRP A 72 10.33 14.40 33.11
CA TRP A 72 11.49 15.30 33.03
C TRP A 72 12.18 15.16 31.67
N THR A 73 12.36 16.29 31.00
CA THR A 73 13.26 16.47 29.85
C THR A 73 14.71 16.25 30.26
N PHE A 74 15.55 15.76 29.34
CA PHE A 74 17.00 15.78 29.52
C PHE A 74 17.72 16.29 28.27
N CYS A 75 18.61 17.25 28.47
CA CYS A 75 19.63 17.65 27.51
C CYS A 75 20.88 18.13 28.29
N SER A 76 22.07 17.85 27.74
CA SER A 76 23.39 18.37 28.13
C SER A 76 24.05 17.97 29.47
N SER A 77 25.33 17.61 29.35
CA SER A 77 26.48 17.85 30.25
C SER A 77 26.59 17.23 31.67
N SER A 78 27.29 16.08 31.71
CA SER A 78 28.67 15.95 32.24
C SER A 78 29.03 16.07 33.74
N ARG A 79 29.81 15.05 34.20
CA ARG A 79 30.65 14.92 35.44
C ARG A 79 29.84 14.69 36.74
N ALA A 80 29.96 13.60 37.51
CA ALA A 80 31.02 12.64 37.91
C ALA A 80 31.73 12.96 39.24
N ILE A 81 31.79 11.97 40.14
CA ILE A 81 32.63 11.93 41.37
C ILE A 81 32.94 10.46 41.74
N CYS A 82 34.05 10.23 42.47
CA CYS A 82 34.82 8.98 42.51
C CYS A 82 34.34 7.87 43.45
N LYS A 83 34.81 6.64 43.19
CA LYS A 83 35.71 5.93 44.12
C LYS A 83 36.67 4.95 43.42
N MET A 84 37.79 4.65 44.10
CA MET A 84 38.93 3.82 43.68
C MET A 84 38.62 2.31 43.80
N SER A 85 39.29 1.35 43.15
CA SER A 85 40.26 1.29 42.02
C SER A 85 40.25 -0.19 41.51
N SER A 86 41.21 -0.85 40.82
CA SER A 86 42.61 -0.67 40.35
C SER A 86 42.93 -1.88 39.42
N SER A 87 43.91 -1.91 38.49
CA SER A 87 44.86 -0.93 37.90
C SER A 87 45.39 -1.52 36.56
N ARG A 88 46.63 -1.18 36.12
CA ARG A 88 47.34 -1.62 34.89
C ARG A 88 46.73 -1.12 33.55
N SER A 89 47.17 0.01 32.97
CA SER A 89 48.43 0.23 32.21
C SER A 89 48.34 -0.24 30.74
N SER A 90 48.61 0.56 29.68
CA SER A 90 49.33 1.85 29.58
C SER A 90 48.77 2.79 28.50
N SER A 91 49.18 4.06 28.54
CA SER A 91 48.70 5.15 27.67
C SER A 91 49.42 5.26 26.31
N THR A 92 48.80 5.97 25.36
CA THR A 92 49.47 6.72 24.27
C THR A 92 48.59 7.92 23.88
N VAL A 93 49.17 9.00 23.37
CA VAL A 93 48.56 10.35 23.23
C VAL A 93 48.51 10.80 21.76
N ILE A 94 47.51 11.63 21.42
CA ILE A 94 47.34 12.27 20.10
C ILE A 94 47.90 13.70 20.12
N ILE A 95 48.65 14.10 19.09
CA ILE A 95 48.97 15.51 18.78
C ILE A 95 48.81 15.72 17.25
N ILE A 96 48.35 16.92 16.84
CA ILE A 96 48.09 17.34 15.45
C ILE A 96 48.86 18.64 15.18
N THR A 97 49.51 18.79 14.02
CA THR A 97 49.80 20.11 13.39
C THR A 97 50.16 19.98 11.89
N THR A 98 50.24 21.10 11.15
CA THR A 98 50.25 21.18 9.67
C THR A 98 51.20 22.24 9.09
N HIS A 99 51.92 21.97 7.98
CA HIS A 99 51.94 22.81 6.74
C HIS A 99 53.11 22.57 5.71
N ASN A 100 52.72 22.52 4.41
CA ASN A 100 53.31 23.12 3.18
C ASN A 100 54.79 22.97 2.69
N ARG A 101 54.88 22.58 1.39
CA ARG A 101 55.87 22.98 0.31
C ARG A 101 57.34 22.47 0.44
N THR A 102 58.18 22.31 -0.59
CA THR A 102 58.14 22.66 -2.06
C THR A 102 59.12 21.80 -2.92
N SER A 103 58.81 21.56 -4.22
CA SER A 103 59.76 21.25 -5.35
C SER A 103 60.62 19.95 -5.28
N THR A 104 61.28 19.39 -6.32
CA THR A 104 61.67 19.77 -7.72
C THR A 104 61.46 18.60 -8.75
N GLN A 105 61.92 18.75 -10.02
CA GLN A 105 61.88 17.77 -11.15
C GLN A 105 63.32 17.46 -11.67
N PRO A 106 63.59 16.43 -12.52
CA PRO A 106 63.47 16.56 -14.00
C PRO A 106 63.15 15.23 -14.77
N VAL A 107 63.64 15.06 -16.02
CA VAL A 107 63.05 14.25 -17.13
C VAL A 107 64.11 13.61 -18.06
N PHE A 108 63.87 12.42 -18.67
CA PHE A 108 64.04 12.04 -20.11
C PHE A 108 64.17 10.51 -20.41
N PHE A 109 63.41 10.02 -21.42
CA PHE A 109 63.65 8.99 -22.50
C PHE A 109 64.50 7.71 -22.18
N GLN A 110 64.29 6.50 -22.75
CA GLN A 110 63.61 5.97 -23.95
C GLN A 110 63.34 4.42 -23.75
N ALA A 111 62.95 3.49 -24.65
CA ALA A 111 62.58 3.42 -26.08
C ALA A 111 61.73 2.15 -26.42
N MET A 112 61.20 2.09 -27.66
CA MET A 112 60.74 0.93 -28.47
C MET A 112 59.54 0.05 -28.03
N ALA A 113 58.80 -0.41 -29.04
CA ALA A 113 57.74 -1.44 -29.01
C ALA A 113 57.93 -2.38 -30.24
N PRO A 114 57.15 -3.48 -30.41
CA PRO A 114 55.89 -3.31 -31.14
C PRO A 114 54.71 -4.25 -30.78
N LEU A 115 53.50 -3.71 -30.99
CA LEU A 115 52.29 -4.35 -31.56
C LEU A 115 52.16 -5.89 -31.55
N LEU A 116 51.26 -6.42 -30.70
CA LEU A 116 50.22 -7.41 -31.06
C LEU A 116 49.28 -7.64 -29.85
N GLY A 117 47.97 -7.37 -29.98
CA GLY A 117 46.99 -7.66 -28.90
C GLY A 117 45.70 -6.82 -28.87
N LEU A 118 45.67 -5.65 -29.52
CA LEU A 118 44.50 -4.75 -29.49
C LEU A 118 43.55 -4.98 -30.68
N SER A 119 42.84 -6.10 -30.67
CA SER A 119 41.70 -6.36 -31.58
C SER A 119 40.61 -7.20 -30.90
N LEU A 120 40.98 -8.35 -30.32
CA LEU A 120 40.04 -9.36 -29.82
C LEU A 120 39.16 -8.96 -28.62
N ARG A 121 39.40 -7.82 -27.95
CA ARG A 121 38.58 -7.38 -26.80
C ARG A 121 37.38 -6.49 -27.12
N ARG A 122 37.23 -5.96 -28.35
CA ARG A 122 36.01 -5.19 -28.72
C ARG A 122 34.87 -6.09 -29.22
N SER A 123 35.18 -7.16 -29.95
CA SER A 123 34.17 -8.04 -30.57
C SER A 123 33.27 -8.75 -29.55
N PHE A 124 33.80 -9.21 -28.41
CA PHE A 124 33.00 -9.90 -27.39
C PHE A 124 31.94 -9.02 -26.72
N GLY A 125 32.18 -7.72 -26.56
CA GLY A 125 31.17 -6.79 -26.02
C GLY A 125 29.98 -6.62 -26.96
N VAL A 126 30.27 -6.42 -28.26
CA VAL A 126 29.24 -6.32 -29.31
C VAL A 126 28.47 -7.64 -29.44
N TYR A 127 29.16 -8.78 -29.47
CA TYR A 127 28.50 -10.08 -29.61
C TYR A 127 27.57 -10.40 -28.42
N ARG A 128 27.94 -10.02 -27.19
CA ARG A 128 27.08 -10.23 -26.01
C ARG A 128 25.81 -9.35 -26.05
N SER A 129 25.93 -8.11 -26.54
CA SER A 129 24.81 -7.19 -26.77
C SER A 129 23.89 -7.68 -27.91
N VAL A 130 24.45 -8.09 -29.05
CA VAL A 130 23.67 -8.64 -30.16
C VAL A 130 22.95 -9.93 -29.76
N VAL A 131 23.60 -10.84 -29.02
CA VAL A 131 22.96 -12.09 -28.56
C VAL A 131 21.92 -11.86 -27.46
N SER A 132 22.08 -10.87 -26.57
CA SER A 132 21.00 -10.48 -25.66
C SER A 132 19.82 -9.91 -26.43
N ASN A 133 20.06 -9.01 -27.38
CA ASN A 133 19.00 -8.36 -28.15
C ASN A 133 18.25 -9.37 -29.02
N VAL A 134 18.94 -10.27 -29.73
CA VAL A 134 18.29 -11.34 -30.52
C VAL A 134 17.42 -12.25 -29.63
N ARG A 135 17.86 -12.57 -28.40
CA ARG A 135 17.01 -13.31 -27.45
C ARG A 135 15.82 -12.49 -26.94
N PHE A 136 15.97 -11.18 -26.72
CA PHE A 136 14.87 -10.29 -26.31
C PHE A 136 13.82 -10.12 -27.43
N TYR A 137 14.23 -9.85 -28.67
CA TYR A 137 13.32 -9.79 -29.81
C TYR A 137 12.62 -11.14 -30.05
N SER A 138 13.33 -12.27 -29.86
CA SER A 138 12.74 -13.61 -29.92
C SER A 138 11.74 -13.90 -28.79
N ALA A 139 11.92 -13.29 -27.61
CA ALA A 139 10.97 -13.37 -26.51
C ALA A 139 9.72 -12.50 -26.75
N MET A 140 9.88 -11.30 -27.29
CA MET A 140 8.76 -10.43 -27.66
C MET A 140 7.88 -11.01 -28.77
N ALA A 141 8.47 -11.73 -29.72
CA ALA A 141 7.74 -12.51 -30.73
C ALA A 141 6.86 -13.65 -30.15
N ASN A 142 6.95 -13.94 -28.84
CA ASN A 142 6.13 -14.92 -28.13
C ASN A 142 5.31 -14.30 -26.97
N SER A 143 5.24 -12.97 -26.90
CA SER A 143 4.50 -12.23 -25.86
C SER A 143 2.98 -12.44 -25.93
N LEU A 144 2.28 -12.26 -24.81
CA LEU A 144 0.83 -12.53 -24.75
C LEU A 144 0.03 -11.54 -25.60
N ILE A 145 0.45 -10.28 -25.70
CA ILE A 145 -0.24 -9.24 -26.48
C ILE A 145 -0.38 -9.53 -27.98
N GLU A 146 0.48 -10.38 -28.55
CA GLU A 146 0.41 -10.82 -29.95
C GLU A 146 -0.19 -12.24 -30.12
N ASP A 147 -0.46 -12.95 -29.02
CA ASP A 147 -1.19 -14.22 -29.01
C ASP A 147 -2.70 -13.95 -29.10
N PRO A 148 -3.42 -14.45 -30.12
CA PRO A 148 -4.84 -14.13 -30.34
C PRO A 148 -5.77 -14.38 -29.14
N LYS A 149 -5.42 -15.29 -28.20
CA LYS A 149 -6.18 -15.51 -26.95
C LYS A 149 -6.29 -14.22 -26.10
N TYR A 150 -5.33 -13.31 -26.21
CA TYR A 150 -5.25 -12.07 -25.41
C TYR A 150 -5.44 -10.79 -26.22
N SER A 151 -6.00 -10.90 -27.42
CA SER A 151 -6.36 -9.77 -28.29
C SER A 151 -7.21 -8.70 -27.59
N TRP A 152 -8.03 -9.08 -26.61
CA TRP A 152 -8.83 -8.20 -25.75
C TRP A 152 -8.00 -7.18 -24.94
N LEU A 153 -6.69 -7.39 -24.74
CA LEU A 153 -5.78 -6.39 -24.15
C LEU A 153 -5.78 -5.07 -24.95
N LYS A 154 -5.95 -5.16 -26.28
CA LYS A 154 -5.95 -4.01 -27.19
C LYS A 154 -7.19 -3.12 -26.98
N GLU A 155 -8.27 -3.66 -26.40
CA GLU A 155 -9.47 -2.90 -25.99
C GLU A 155 -9.27 -2.06 -24.72
N LEU A 156 -8.20 -2.30 -23.95
CA LEU A 156 -7.71 -1.44 -22.87
C LEU A 156 -6.66 -0.43 -23.38
N GLY A 157 -6.48 -0.34 -24.70
CA GLY A 157 -5.48 0.51 -25.32
C GLY A 157 -4.02 0.08 -25.06
N ILE A 158 -3.80 -1.18 -24.69
CA ILE A 158 -2.46 -1.77 -24.49
C ILE A 158 -1.89 -2.23 -25.84
N SER A 159 -0.63 -1.87 -26.10
CA SER A 159 0.17 -2.28 -27.25
C SER A 159 1.37 -3.13 -26.81
N SER A 160 2.21 -3.61 -27.74
CA SER A 160 3.38 -4.43 -27.42
C SER A 160 4.49 -3.69 -26.66
N SER A 161 4.70 -2.40 -26.96
CA SER A 161 5.36 -1.45 -26.06
C SER A 161 4.40 -0.29 -25.75
N ASN A 162 4.48 0.25 -24.54
CA ASN A 162 3.55 1.23 -23.98
C ASN A 162 4.30 2.38 -23.32
N GLN A 163 3.79 3.60 -23.47
CA GLN A 163 4.30 4.76 -22.74
C GLN A 163 3.87 4.69 -21.27
N GLY A 164 4.83 4.69 -20.35
CA GLY A 164 4.60 4.55 -18.91
C GLY A 164 4.46 5.87 -18.15
N VAL A 165 4.55 7.01 -18.84
CA VAL A 165 4.32 8.34 -18.27
C VAL A 165 3.11 8.99 -18.93
N TYR A 166 2.27 9.64 -18.12
CA TYR A 166 1.20 10.53 -18.58
C TYR A 166 1.11 11.75 -17.67
N HIS A 167 0.95 12.94 -18.26
CA HIS A 167 0.67 14.18 -17.55
C HIS A 167 -0.13 15.15 -18.45
N GLY A 168 -1.21 14.66 -19.04
CA GLY A 168 -1.93 15.31 -20.16
C GLY A 168 -1.33 15.04 -21.54
N LYS A 169 -0.13 14.45 -21.60
CA LYS A 169 0.46 13.82 -22.79
C LYS A 169 1.14 12.51 -22.37
N TRP A 170 1.13 11.52 -23.25
CA TRP A 170 1.81 10.23 -23.03
C TRP A 170 3.29 10.30 -23.42
N GLY A 171 4.14 9.61 -22.66
CA GLY A 171 5.60 9.66 -22.81
C GLY A 171 6.36 8.62 -21.98
N GLY A 172 7.65 8.85 -21.82
CA GLY A 172 8.58 7.98 -21.09
C GLY A 172 9.95 7.92 -21.78
N SER A 173 11.00 8.22 -21.03
CA SER A 173 12.41 8.22 -21.47
C SER A 173 13.32 7.43 -20.51
N GLY A 174 12.73 6.75 -19.52
CA GLY A 174 13.41 5.84 -18.60
C GLY A 174 13.66 4.44 -19.20
N GLN A 175 13.89 3.47 -18.31
CA GLN A 175 14.13 2.08 -18.72
C GLN A 175 12.86 1.43 -19.30
N GLU A 176 13.00 0.70 -20.40
CA GLU A 176 11.94 -0.22 -20.85
C GLU A 176 11.92 -1.48 -19.97
N ILE A 177 10.75 -1.76 -19.38
CA ILE A 177 10.51 -2.95 -18.55
C ILE A 177 9.52 -3.88 -19.25
N THR A 178 9.70 -5.18 -19.07
CA THR A 178 8.77 -6.21 -19.56
C THR A 178 8.00 -6.77 -18.38
N THR A 179 6.68 -6.90 -18.51
CA THR A 179 5.82 -7.51 -17.48
C THR A 179 5.53 -8.96 -17.85
N PHE A 180 5.23 -9.81 -16.87
CA PHE A 180 5.14 -11.26 -17.04
C PHE A 180 3.90 -11.81 -16.37
N CYS A 181 3.21 -12.76 -17.00
CA CYS A 181 2.08 -13.44 -16.38
C CYS A 181 2.61 -14.43 -15.32
N PRO A 182 2.26 -14.32 -14.03
CA PRO A 182 2.81 -15.19 -12.98
C PRO A 182 2.33 -16.64 -13.05
N ALA A 183 1.31 -16.94 -13.86
CA ALA A 183 0.77 -18.30 -14.01
C ALA A 183 1.56 -19.17 -15.01
N ASN A 184 2.27 -18.55 -15.96
CA ASN A 184 2.98 -19.25 -17.04
C ASN A 184 4.34 -18.64 -17.43
N ASN A 185 4.71 -17.52 -16.79
CA ASN A 185 5.96 -16.78 -16.96
C ASN A 185 6.30 -16.34 -18.40
N ARG A 186 5.30 -16.26 -19.28
CA ARG A 186 5.42 -15.57 -20.57
C ARG A 186 5.38 -14.05 -20.38
N PRO A 187 6.14 -13.28 -21.17
CA PRO A 187 6.04 -11.82 -21.16
C PRO A 187 4.67 -11.38 -21.70
N ILE A 188 4.04 -10.37 -21.09
CA ILE A 188 2.73 -9.85 -21.50
C ILE A 188 2.93 -8.79 -22.58
N ALA A 189 3.56 -7.67 -22.21
CA ALA A 189 3.95 -6.55 -23.05
C ALA A 189 5.07 -5.73 -22.35
N GLN A 190 5.52 -4.65 -22.98
CA GLN A 190 6.56 -3.75 -22.47
C GLN A 190 5.98 -2.39 -22.05
N VAL A 191 6.66 -1.71 -21.12
CA VAL A 191 6.37 -0.34 -20.71
C VAL A 191 7.67 0.47 -20.64
N THR A 192 7.75 1.61 -21.31
CA THR A 192 8.84 2.58 -21.13
C THR A 192 8.58 3.40 -19.86
N THR A 193 9.39 3.20 -18.82
CA THR A 193 9.26 3.92 -17.54
C THR A 193 9.62 5.41 -17.66
N GLY A 194 9.31 6.18 -16.62
CA GLY A 194 9.75 7.56 -16.49
C GLY A 194 11.22 7.67 -16.07
N SER A 195 11.93 8.62 -16.66
CA SER A 195 13.21 9.13 -16.16
C SER A 195 12.98 10.21 -15.08
N PRO A 196 14.03 10.65 -14.37
CA PRO A 196 13.94 11.83 -13.48
C PRO A 196 13.50 13.12 -14.20
N ALA A 197 13.74 13.25 -15.51
CA ALA A 197 13.27 14.38 -16.30
C ALA A 197 11.77 14.27 -16.63
N ASP A 198 11.27 13.06 -16.90
CA ASP A 198 9.83 12.85 -17.09
C ASP A 198 9.06 13.07 -15.77
N TYR A 199 9.65 12.67 -14.64
CA TYR A 199 9.12 12.98 -13.30
C TYR A 199 9.02 14.50 -13.09
N GLU A 200 10.07 15.25 -13.42
CA GLU A 200 10.09 16.71 -13.28
C GLU A 200 9.01 17.38 -14.15
N ALA A 201 8.83 16.92 -15.40
CA ALA A 201 7.73 17.38 -16.25
C ALA A 201 6.35 17.04 -15.67
N ALA A 202 6.18 15.84 -15.13
CA ALA A 202 4.90 15.39 -14.56
C ALA A 202 4.52 16.15 -13.28
N ILE A 203 5.45 16.44 -12.37
CA ILE A 203 5.16 17.22 -11.16
C ILE A 203 4.86 18.69 -11.49
N GLN A 204 5.59 19.30 -12.44
CA GLN A 204 5.28 20.65 -12.93
C GLN A 204 3.88 20.72 -13.57
N ALA A 205 3.54 19.77 -14.44
CA ALA A 205 2.21 19.66 -15.04
C ALA A 205 1.11 19.41 -13.99
N SER A 206 1.39 18.61 -12.95
CA SER A 206 0.45 18.37 -11.84
C SER A 206 0.20 19.63 -11.01
N GLN A 207 1.22 20.48 -10.80
CA GLN A 207 1.04 21.75 -10.10
C GLN A 207 0.22 22.75 -10.92
N ALA A 208 0.54 22.95 -12.20
CA ALA A 208 -0.21 23.86 -13.07
C ALA A 208 -1.67 23.42 -13.23
N ALA A 209 -1.91 22.11 -13.37
CA ALA A 209 -3.25 21.54 -13.41
C ALA A 209 -4.01 21.66 -12.07
N TRP A 210 -3.30 21.66 -10.93
CA TRP A 210 -3.92 21.84 -9.62
C TRP A 210 -4.49 23.24 -9.43
N GLU A 211 -3.85 24.29 -9.94
CA GLU A 211 -4.32 25.67 -9.79
C GLU A 211 -5.72 25.87 -10.40
N GLU A 212 -5.98 25.29 -11.59
CA GLU A 212 -7.31 25.28 -12.20
C GLU A 212 -8.30 24.33 -11.48
N TRP A 213 -7.83 23.15 -11.06
CA TRP A 213 -8.64 22.13 -10.41
C TRP A 213 -9.11 22.51 -9.00
N ALA A 214 -8.33 23.29 -8.27
CA ALA A 214 -8.68 23.77 -6.93
C ALA A 214 -9.89 24.72 -6.95
N GLU A 215 -9.94 25.60 -7.95
CA GLU A 215 -11.02 26.58 -8.16
C GLU A 215 -12.33 25.94 -8.64
N MET A 216 -12.27 24.78 -9.31
CA MET A 216 -13.49 24.02 -9.67
C MET A 216 -14.27 23.62 -8.40
N PRO A 217 -15.54 24.04 -8.23
CA PRO A 217 -16.33 23.73 -7.04
C PRO A 217 -16.41 22.22 -6.74
N GLY A 218 -16.32 21.86 -5.45
CA GLY A 218 -16.36 20.47 -4.97
C GLY A 218 -17.40 19.57 -5.66
N PRO A 219 -18.69 19.98 -5.75
CA PRO A 219 -19.72 19.19 -6.42
C PRO A 219 -19.54 19.00 -7.94
N GLN A 220 -18.77 19.85 -8.62
CA GLN A 220 -18.40 19.68 -10.03
C GLN A 220 -17.23 18.70 -10.17
N ARG A 221 -16.23 18.76 -9.27
CA ARG A 221 -15.19 17.72 -9.16
C ARG A 221 -15.80 16.34 -8.88
N GLY A 222 -16.86 16.30 -8.06
CA GLY A 222 -17.69 15.11 -7.83
C GLY A 222 -18.30 14.52 -9.10
N GLU A 223 -18.79 15.36 -10.03
CA GLU A 223 -19.32 14.90 -11.32
C GLU A 223 -18.23 14.30 -12.22
N ILE A 224 -17.01 14.86 -12.24
CA ILE A 224 -15.87 14.26 -12.94
C ILE A 224 -15.55 12.87 -12.35
N VAL A 225 -15.50 12.75 -11.02
CA VAL A 225 -15.24 11.46 -10.35
C VAL A 225 -16.38 10.44 -10.60
N ARG A 226 -17.64 10.88 -10.70
CA ARG A 226 -18.76 10.03 -11.13
C ARG A 226 -18.54 9.47 -12.54
N GLN A 227 -18.10 10.32 -13.47
CA GLN A 227 -17.83 9.91 -14.86
C GLN A 227 -16.61 8.97 -14.96
N ILE A 228 -15.61 9.11 -14.08
CA ILE A 228 -14.51 8.14 -13.94
C ILE A 228 -15.07 6.79 -13.49
N GLY A 229 -15.95 6.78 -12.48
CA GLY A 229 -16.68 5.58 -12.04
C GLY A 229 -17.43 4.88 -13.18
N ASP A 230 -18.21 5.63 -13.97
CA ASP A 230 -18.90 5.10 -15.17
C ASP A 230 -17.93 4.48 -16.19
N ALA A 231 -16.80 5.14 -16.48
CA ALA A 231 -15.82 4.66 -17.44
C ALA A 231 -15.16 3.33 -16.99
N PHE A 232 -14.85 3.20 -15.70
CA PHE A 232 -14.43 1.92 -15.13
C PHE A 232 -15.54 0.87 -15.13
N ARG A 233 -16.81 1.27 -14.92
CA ARG A 233 -17.98 0.38 -14.99
C ARG A 233 -18.13 -0.27 -16.38
N VAL A 234 -17.85 0.48 -17.45
CA VAL A 234 -17.81 -0.04 -18.84
C VAL A 234 -16.64 -1.01 -19.07
N LYS A 235 -15.45 -0.74 -18.51
CA LYS A 235 -14.23 -1.55 -18.75
C LYS A 235 -14.00 -2.67 -17.71
N LYS A 236 -14.89 -2.83 -16.71
CA LYS A 236 -14.68 -3.68 -15.52
C LYS A 236 -14.16 -5.09 -15.83
N HIS A 237 -14.84 -5.82 -16.70
CA HIS A 237 -14.49 -7.21 -17.03
C HIS A 237 -13.09 -7.34 -17.66
N LEU A 238 -12.76 -6.43 -18.58
CA LEU A 238 -11.46 -6.40 -19.26
C LEU A 238 -10.33 -6.04 -18.28
N LEU A 239 -10.54 -5.00 -17.44
CA LEU A 239 -9.55 -4.58 -16.46
C LEU A 239 -9.36 -5.62 -15.35
N GLY A 240 -10.44 -6.28 -14.90
CA GLY A 240 -10.37 -7.41 -13.97
C GLY A 240 -9.58 -8.60 -14.54
N LYS A 241 -9.73 -8.89 -15.84
CA LYS A 241 -8.89 -9.86 -16.56
C LYS A 241 -7.44 -9.42 -16.70
N LEU A 242 -7.14 -8.14 -16.91
CA LEU A 242 -5.76 -7.62 -16.92
C LEU A 242 -5.11 -7.74 -15.54
N ILE A 243 -5.82 -7.39 -14.47
CA ILE A 243 -5.36 -7.57 -13.08
C ILE A 243 -5.10 -9.07 -12.81
N ALA A 244 -5.98 -9.96 -13.26
CA ALA A 244 -5.76 -11.40 -13.12
C ALA A 244 -4.52 -11.89 -13.89
N LEU A 245 -4.30 -11.39 -15.11
CA LEU A 245 -3.18 -11.77 -15.98
C LEU A 245 -1.83 -11.23 -15.50
N GLU A 246 -1.77 -10.01 -14.95
CA GLU A 246 -0.52 -9.33 -14.56
C GLU A 246 -0.21 -9.47 -13.05
N MET A 247 -1.21 -9.41 -12.17
CA MET A 247 -1.00 -9.59 -10.72
C MET A 247 -1.04 -11.07 -10.31
N GLY A 248 -1.94 -11.87 -10.91
CA GLY A 248 -2.09 -13.30 -10.61
C GLY A 248 -3.27 -13.70 -9.73
N LYS A 249 -4.12 -12.76 -9.31
CA LYS A 249 -5.38 -13.05 -8.59
C LYS A 249 -6.47 -13.55 -9.52
N ILE A 250 -7.42 -14.35 -9.03
CA ILE A 250 -8.50 -14.90 -9.85
C ILE A 250 -9.40 -13.77 -10.41
N VAL A 251 -9.94 -13.93 -11.62
CA VAL A 251 -10.79 -12.91 -12.29
C VAL A 251 -11.90 -12.33 -11.40
N PRO A 252 -12.64 -13.12 -10.58
CA PRO A 252 -13.63 -12.55 -9.65
C PRO A 252 -13.05 -11.57 -8.62
N GLU A 253 -11.81 -11.78 -8.14
CA GLU A 253 -11.13 -10.81 -7.28
C GLU A 253 -10.63 -9.59 -8.08
N GLY A 254 -10.21 -9.78 -9.34
CA GLY A 254 -9.82 -8.67 -10.22
C GLY A 254 -10.99 -7.76 -10.59
N GLU A 255 -12.15 -8.33 -10.91
CA GLU A 255 -13.38 -7.55 -11.15
C GLU A 255 -13.94 -6.93 -9.86
N GLY A 256 -13.82 -7.63 -8.72
CA GLY A 256 -14.15 -7.09 -7.41
C GLY A 256 -13.30 -5.87 -7.06
N GLU A 257 -11.99 -5.90 -7.33
CA GLU A 257 -11.10 -4.77 -7.11
C GLU A 257 -11.46 -3.54 -7.97
N VAL A 258 -11.88 -3.76 -9.22
CA VAL A 258 -12.38 -2.66 -10.06
C VAL A 258 -13.77 -2.19 -9.58
N GLN A 259 -14.60 -3.06 -9.00
CA GLN A 259 -15.85 -2.67 -8.36
C GLN A 259 -15.62 -1.80 -7.12
N GLU A 260 -14.62 -2.10 -6.28
CA GLU A 260 -14.22 -1.26 -5.14
C GLU A 260 -13.80 0.16 -5.56
N LEU A 261 -13.20 0.31 -6.75
CA LEU A 261 -12.91 1.63 -7.35
C LEU A 261 -14.19 2.34 -7.80
N ILE A 262 -15.09 1.63 -8.49
CA ILE A 262 -16.36 2.20 -8.97
C ILE A 262 -17.22 2.66 -7.77
N ASP A 263 -17.29 1.85 -6.71
CA ASP A 263 -18.12 2.13 -5.54
C ASP A 263 -17.55 3.28 -4.69
N ILE A 264 -16.22 3.43 -4.60
CA ILE A 264 -15.62 4.62 -3.95
C ILE A 264 -15.79 5.89 -4.80
N CYS A 265 -15.83 5.79 -6.13
CA CYS A 265 -16.19 6.92 -6.98
C CYS A 265 -17.64 7.37 -6.69
N ASP A 266 -18.60 6.44 -6.68
CA ASP A 266 -20.01 6.73 -6.35
C ASP A 266 -20.15 7.34 -4.94
N TYR A 267 -19.41 6.84 -3.94
CA TYR A 267 -19.36 7.42 -2.59
C TYR A 267 -18.73 8.82 -2.55
N ALA A 268 -17.66 9.06 -3.32
CA ALA A 268 -17.00 10.36 -3.42
C ALA A 268 -17.92 11.44 -4.02
N VAL A 269 -18.87 11.09 -4.89
CA VAL A 269 -19.92 12.02 -5.37
C VAL A 269 -20.75 12.55 -4.19
N GLY A 270 -21.09 11.69 -3.23
CA GLY A 270 -21.77 12.11 -1.99
C GLY A 270 -20.89 13.06 -1.17
N LEU A 271 -19.64 12.65 -0.90
CA LEU A 271 -18.68 13.45 -0.13
C LEU A 271 -18.37 14.82 -0.76
N SER A 272 -18.44 14.95 -2.09
CA SER A 272 -18.23 16.20 -2.84
C SER A 272 -19.15 17.36 -2.42
N ARG A 273 -20.22 17.05 -1.66
CA ARG A 273 -21.23 17.97 -1.13
C ARG A 273 -21.21 18.08 0.40
N MET A 274 -20.27 17.41 1.09
CA MET A 274 -20.34 17.16 2.54
C MET A 274 -19.09 17.57 3.35
N PHE A 275 -17.96 17.92 2.74
CA PHE A 275 -16.75 18.39 3.46
C PHE A 275 -16.87 19.84 3.98
N ALA A 276 -17.93 20.13 4.73
CA ALA A 276 -18.12 21.39 5.44
C ALA A 276 -17.20 21.48 6.68
N GLY A 277 -16.66 22.67 6.93
CA GLY A 277 -16.06 23.02 8.22
C GLY A 277 -17.09 23.56 9.21
N HIS A 278 -16.67 23.72 10.46
CA HIS A 278 -17.52 24.16 11.56
C HIS A 278 -17.53 25.67 11.80
N VAL A 279 -18.69 26.21 12.19
CA VAL A 279 -18.84 27.57 12.72
C VAL A 279 -18.91 27.50 14.25
N PHE A 280 -17.95 28.12 14.94
CA PHE A 280 -17.88 28.09 16.40
C PHE A 280 -18.26 29.44 17.02
N PRO A 281 -18.93 29.45 18.20
CA PRO A 281 -19.16 30.69 18.94
C PRO A 281 -17.83 31.24 19.46
N SER A 282 -17.45 32.44 19.03
CA SER A 282 -16.23 33.10 19.52
C SER A 282 -16.44 33.68 20.92
N GLU A 283 -15.47 33.49 21.81
CA GLU A 283 -15.37 34.20 23.10
C GLU A 283 -15.31 35.75 22.92
N ARG A 284 -14.94 36.23 21.72
CA ARG A 284 -14.62 37.64 21.46
C ARG A 284 -15.80 38.33 20.78
N LYS A 285 -16.34 39.36 21.42
CA LYS A 285 -17.45 40.18 20.87
C LYS A 285 -17.12 40.64 19.45
N GLY A 286 -18.04 40.43 18.52
CA GLY A 286 -17.90 40.84 17.12
C GLY A 286 -16.91 40.03 16.28
N HIS A 287 -16.42 38.89 16.76
CA HIS A 287 -15.54 37.99 16.00
C HIS A 287 -16.28 36.73 15.55
N LEU A 288 -15.95 36.26 14.34
CA LEU A 288 -16.38 34.98 13.80
C LEU A 288 -15.23 33.97 13.94
N LEU A 289 -15.53 32.73 14.34
CA LEU A 289 -14.57 31.63 14.40
C LEU A 289 -15.02 30.51 13.46
N LEU A 290 -14.19 30.22 12.46
CA LEU A 290 -14.45 29.20 11.45
C LEU A 290 -13.33 28.17 11.44
N GLU A 291 -13.70 26.90 11.27
CA GLU A 291 -12.86 25.89 10.66
C GLU A 291 -13.14 25.85 9.15
N GLN A 292 -12.10 25.70 8.33
CA GLN A 292 -12.22 25.55 6.88
C GLN A 292 -11.27 24.48 6.36
N TRP A 293 -11.75 23.69 5.39
CA TRP A 293 -11.00 22.64 4.72
C TRP A 293 -10.70 23.07 3.28
N ASN A 294 -9.44 22.99 2.89
CA ASN A 294 -8.93 23.38 1.57
C ASN A 294 -8.02 22.26 1.01
N PRO A 295 -7.85 22.15 -0.31
CA PRO A 295 -6.92 21.18 -0.91
C PRO A 295 -5.49 21.41 -0.43
N LEU A 296 -4.71 20.32 -0.39
CA LEU A 296 -3.30 20.37 0.01
C LEU A 296 -2.39 20.80 -1.15
N GLY A 297 -2.72 20.43 -2.39
CA GLY A 297 -1.86 20.60 -3.57
C GLY A 297 -1.82 19.34 -4.42
N VAL A 298 -0.61 18.93 -4.83
CA VAL A 298 -0.38 17.62 -5.46
C VAL A 298 -0.26 16.53 -4.39
N VAL A 299 -1.07 15.48 -4.53
CA VAL A 299 -1.03 14.24 -3.74
C VAL A 299 -0.27 13.18 -4.53
N GLY A 300 0.87 12.76 -4.00
CA GLY A 300 1.62 11.62 -4.53
C GLY A 300 1.01 10.31 -4.04
N VAL A 301 0.93 9.30 -4.90
CA VAL A 301 0.47 7.95 -4.55
C VAL A 301 1.47 6.90 -5.04
N ILE A 302 1.96 6.07 -4.13
CA ILE A 302 2.80 4.90 -4.43
C ILE A 302 2.03 3.66 -4.00
N THR A 303 1.67 2.79 -4.97
CA THR A 303 0.86 1.59 -4.71
C THR A 303 1.67 0.29 -4.77
N ALA A 304 1.17 -0.72 -4.06
CA ALA A 304 1.72 -2.08 -4.05
C ALA A 304 1.16 -2.94 -5.20
N PHE A 305 1.84 -4.04 -5.51
CA PHE A 305 1.49 -4.94 -6.62
C PHE A 305 0.18 -5.72 -6.41
N ASN A 306 -0.26 -5.90 -5.16
CA ASN A 306 -1.30 -6.86 -4.78
C ASN A 306 -2.73 -6.32 -4.90
N PHE A 307 -2.88 -5.00 -4.88
CA PHE A 307 -4.10 -4.27 -5.24
C PHE A 307 -3.69 -3.09 -6.14
N PRO A 308 -3.32 -3.38 -7.41
CA PRO A 308 -2.78 -2.38 -8.33
C PRO A 308 -3.83 -1.37 -8.81
N CYS A 309 -5.12 -1.61 -8.56
CA CYS A 309 -6.25 -0.78 -8.94
C CYS A 309 -6.92 -0.11 -7.73
N ALA A 310 -7.49 -0.87 -6.80
CA ALA A 310 -8.36 -0.30 -5.74
C ALA A 310 -7.63 0.69 -4.84
N VAL A 311 -6.37 0.44 -4.49
CA VAL A 311 -5.58 1.35 -3.64
C VAL A 311 -5.39 2.72 -4.31
N TYR A 312 -5.17 2.75 -5.63
CA TYR A 312 -5.12 4.02 -6.37
C TYR A 312 -6.53 4.62 -6.50
N GLY A 313 -7.57 3.80 -6.72
CA GLY A 313 -8.97 4.20 -6.74
C GLY A 313 -9.41 4.96 -5.48
N TRP A 314 -9.20 4.37 -4.30
CA TRP A 314 -9.55 4.99 -3.01
C TRP A 314 -8.83 6.32 -2.79
N ASN A 315 -7.53 6.38 -3.12
CA ASN A 315 -6.75 7.61 -2.97
C ASN A 315 -7.19 8.69 -3.97
N SER A 316 -7.35 8.34 -5.25
CA SER A 316 -7.70 9.29 -6.31
C SER A 316 -9.12 9.82 -6.17
N ALA A 317 -10.14 8.97 -6.00
CA ALA A 317 -11.54 9.41 -5.90
C ALA A 317 -11.74 10.43 -4.75
N LEU A 318 -11.15 10.17 -3.58
CA LEU A 318 -11.24 11.06 -2.42
C LEU A 318 -10.40 12.34 -2.58
N ALA A 319 -9.15 12.23 -3.03
CA ALA A 319 -8.28 13.38 -3.20
C ALA A 319 -8.76 14.35 -4.31
N LEU A 320 -9.33 13.81 -5.40
CA LEU A 320 -9.91 14.58 -6.51
C LEU A 320 -11.11 15.42 -6.06
N VAL A 321 -12.10 14.83 -5.36
CA VAL A 321 -13.25 15.63 -4.88
C VAL A 321 -12.82 16.68 -3.85
N CYS A 322 -11.82 16.37 -3.03
CA CYS A 322 -11.16 17.33 -2.12
C CYS A 322 -10.30 18.40 -2.82
N GLY A 323 -10.19 18.41 -4.16
CA GLY A 323 -9.54 19.48 -4.94
C GLY A 323 -8.03 19.34 -5.13
N ASN A 324 -7.49 18.13 -5.00
CA ASN A 324 -6.07 17.86 -5.18
C ASN A 324 -5.80 17.27 -6.58
N ALA A 325 -4.63 17.56 -7.14
CA ALA A 325 -4.11 16.84 -8.31
C ALA A 325 -3.33 15.60 -7.87
N MET A 326 -3.26 14.57 -8.72
CA MET A 326 -2.67 13.27 -8.41
C MET A 326 -1.38 13.02 -9.19
N LEU A 327 -0.35 12.51 -8.52
CA LEU A 327 0.86 11.98 -9.14
C LEU A 327 1.07 10.53 -8.70
N TRP A 328 0.77 9.58 -9.58
CA TRP A 328 0.79 8.15 -9.29
C TRP A 328 2.08 7.47 -9.78
N LYS A 329 2.62 6.57 -8.95
CA LYS A 329 3.71 5.66 -9.30
C LYS A 329 3.34 4.23 -8.87
N GLY A 330 2.67 3.49 -9.76
CA GLY A 330 2.28 2.09 -9.56
C GLY A 330 3.46 1.13 -9.31
N ALA A 331 3.17 -0.12 -8.96
CA ALA A 331 4.21 -1.13 -8.73
C ALA A 331 4.92 -1.50 -10.05
N PRO A 332 6.26 -1.66 -10.09
CA PRO A 332 7.00 -1.97 -11.33
C PRO A 332 6.62 -3.29 -12.01
N SER A 333 5.95 -4.19 -11.30
CA SER A 333 5.46 -5.48 -11.80
C SER A 333 3.99 -5.49 -12.20
N THR A 334 3.26 -4.37 -11.99
CA THR A 334 1.88 -4.17 -12.50
C THR A 334 1.70 -2.84 -13.29
N PRO A 335 2.59 -2.49 -14.23
CA PRO A 335 2.51 -1.22 -14.94
C PRO A 335 1.49 -1.25 -16.09
N LEU A 336 1.09 -2.40 -16.65
CA LEU A 336 0.03 -2.43 -17.68
C LEU A 336 -1.33 -2.10 -17.07
N VAL A 337 -1.62 -2.59 -15.85
CA VAL A 337 -2.78 -2.12 -15.06
C VAL A 337 -2.71 -0.60 -14.87
N SER A 338 -1.53 -0.08 -14.51
CA SER A 338 -1.34 1.36 -14.26
C SER A 338 -1.59 2.21 -15.51
N VAL A 339 -1.09 1.76 -16.67
CA VAL A 339 -1.30 2.37 -17.98
C VAL A 339 -2.78 2.28 -18.41
N ALA A 340 -3.41 1.11 -18.30
CA ALA A 340 -4.82 0.91 -18.69
C ALA A 340 -5.78 1.79 -17.87
N MET A 341 -5.57 1.88 -16.56
CA MET A 341 -6.37 2.76 -15.69
C MET A 341 -6.18 4.24 -16.04
N THR A 342 -4.94 4.65 -16.30
CA THR A 342 -4.63 6.05 -16.64
C THR A 342 -5.21 6.42 -18.02
N LYS A 343 -5.29 5.48 -18.98
CA LYS A 343 -6.02 5.67 -20.25
C LYS A 343 -7.51 5.94 -20.00
N ILE A 344 -8.17 5.08 -19.24
CA ILE A 344 -9.61 5.22 -18.88
C ILE A 344 -9.88 6.58 -18.21
N ILE A 345 -8.99 7.04 -17.33
CA ILE A 345 -9.12 8.35 -16.67
C ILE A 345 -8.87 9.50 -17.66
N SER A 346 -7.85 9.41 -18.51
CA SER A 346 -7.53 10.46 -19.50
C SER A 346 -8.70 10.74 -20.46
N GLU A 347 -9.42 9.71 -20.92
CA GLU A 347 -10.63 9.85 -21.74
C GLU A 347 -11.74 10.66 -21.04
N VAL A 348 -11.81 10.62 -19.70
CA VAL A 348 -12.78 11.38 -18.91
C VAL A 348 -12.29 12.80 -18.59
N LEU A 349 -10.98 13.02 -18.43
CA LEU A 349 -10.43 14.37 -18.27
C LEU A 349 -10.55 15.16 -19.59
N ASP A 350 -10.06 14.59 -20.69
CA ASP A 350 -10.03 15.20 -22.01
C ASP A 350 -11.45 15.60 -22.47
N ARG A 351 -12.47 14.73 -22.30
CA ARG A 351 -13.85 15.02 -22.72
C ARG A 351 -14.53 16.12 -21.91
N ASN A 352 -14.03 16.44 -20.72
CA ASN A 352 -14.51 17.54 -19.88
C ASN A 352 -13.62 18.79 -20.00
N ASN A 353 -12.56 18.75 -20.83
CA ASN A 353 -11.50 19.77 -20.93
C ASN A 353 -10.71 19.99 -19.62
N VAL A 354 -10.69 19.02 -18.71
CA VAL A 354 -9.89 19.09 -17.48
C VAL A 354 -8.42 18.82 -17.84
N PRO A 355 -7.45 19.64 -17.39
CA PRO A 355 -6.04 19.41 -17.69
C PRO A 355 -5.57 18.03 -17.19
N GLY A 356 -5.09 17.17 -18.11
CA GLY A 356 -4.69 15.80 -17.78
C GLY A 356 -3.59 15.66 -16.71
N GLY A 357 -2.88 16.75 -16.37
CA GLY A 357 -2.00 16.82 -15.21
C GLY A 357 -2.69 16.56 -13.86
N VAL A 358 -4.02 16.73 -13.78
CA VAL A 358 -4.85 16.38 -12.61
C VAL A 358 -4.73 14.88 -12.23
N CYS A 359 -4.44 13.99 -13.19
CA CYS A 359 -4.17 12.57 -12.93
C CYS A 359 -2.91 12.10 -13.65
N SER A 360 -1.75 12.57 -13.19
CA SER A 360 -0.45 12.19 -13.76
C SER A 360 0.01 10.79 -13.30
N LEU A 361 0.62 10.03 -14.20
CA LEU A 361 1.29 8.75 -13.97
C LEU A 361 2.78 8.89 -14.29
N VAL A 362 3.65 8.37 -13.42
CA VAL A 362 5.06 8.11 -13.72
C VAL A 362 5.39 6.68 -13.30
N SER A 363 5.35 5.75 -14.25
CA SER A 363 5.75 4.36 -14.01
C SER A 363 7.24 4.30 -13.68
N GLY A 364 7.64 3.67 -12.58
CA GLY A 364 9.04 3.66 -12.13
C GLY A 364 9.27 2.89 -10.84
N GLY A 365 10.54 2.68 -10.49
CA GLY A 365 10.99 1.87 -9.36
C GLY A 365 11.05 2.61 -8.03
N ALA A 366 12.07 2.25 -7.24
CA ALA A 366 12.40 2.95 -5.99
C ALA A 366 13.08 4.31 -6.23
N ASP A 367 13.61 4.54 -7.44
CA ASP A 367 14.16 5.78 -7.94
C ASP A 367 13.09 6.89 -7.99
N ILE A 368 12.03 6.72 -8.80
CA ILE A 368 10.91 7.67 -8.87
C ILE A 368 10.21 7.78 -7.51
N GLY A 369 10.07 6.68 -6.77
CA GLY A 369 9.50 6.71 -5.41
C GLY A 369 10.34 7.52 -4.41
N THR A 370 11.66 7.58 -4.58
CA THR A 370 12.57 8.40 -3.74
C THR A 370 12.49 9.87 -4.13
N LEU A 371 12.26 10.21 -5.42
CA LEU A 371 11.98 11.58 -5.84
C LEU A 371 10.70 12.09 -5.16
N MET A 372 9.57 11.38 -5.30
CA MET A 372 8.29 11.72 -4.66
C MET A 372 8.40 11.89 -3.14
N ALA A 373 9.19 11.02 -2.48
CA ALA A 373 9.39 11.08 -1.03
C ALA A 373 10.14 12.35 -0.59
N LYS A 374 11.02 12.89 -1.43
CA LYS A 374 11.86 14.07 -1.13
C LYS A 374 11.34 15.39 -1.69
N ASP A 375 10.33 15.35 -2.56
CA ASP A 375 9.86 16.55 -3.27
C ASP A 375 8.86 17.39 -2.46
N GLU A 376 9.25 18.60 -2.10
CA GLU A 376 8.40 19.57 -1.37
C GLU A 376 7.12 19.96 -2.12
N ARG A 377 7.03 19.73 -3.44
CA ARG A 377 5.82 19.95 -4.25
C ARG A 377 4.75 18.89 -4.00
N VAL A 378 5.15 17.68 -3.59
CA VAL A 378 4.24 16.60 -3.17
C VAL A 378 3.82 16.86 -1.73
N LYS A 379 2.62 17.41 -1.53
CA LYS A 379 2.15 17.96 -0.24
C LYS A 379 1.63 16.88 0.72
N LEU A 380 1.08 15.81 0.16
CA LEU A 380 0.82 14.53 0.84
C LEU A 380 1.41 13.42 -0.03
N LEU A 381 2.17 12.49 0.58
CA LEU A 381 2.55 11.24 -0.07
C LEU A 381 1.82 10.06 0.59
N SER A 382 0.86 9.49 -0.14
CA SER A 382 0.26 8.21 0.20
C SER A 382 1.15 7.07 -0.28
N PHE A 383 1.56 6.20 0.64
CA PHE A 383 2.40 5.04 0.37
C PHE A 383 1.73 3.77 0.88
N THR A 384 1.50 2.82 -0.04
CA THR A 384 1.05 1.46 0.28
C THR A 384 2.16 0.48 -0.07
N GLY A 385 2.61 -0.33 0.91
CA GLY A 385 3.71 -1.26 0.67
C GLY A 385 4.26 -1.93 1.94
N SER A 386 5.50 -2.42 1.88
CA SER A 386 6.12 -3.10 3.02
C SER A 386 6.60 -2.11 4.08
N THR A 387 6.41 -2.45 5.36
CA THR A 387 6.82 -1.63 6.52
C THR A 387 8.28 -1.15 6.46
N PRO A 388 9.28 -1.97 6.06
CA PRO A 388 10.67 -1.52 5.93
C PRO A 388 10.93 -0.48 4.82
N VAL A 389 10.05 -0.36 3.83
CA VAL A 389 10.10 0.68 2.80
C VAL A 389 9.29 1.89 3.25
N GLY A 390 8.09 1.68 3.80
CA GLY A 390 7.25 2.74 4.36
C GLY A 390 7.96 3.58 5.42
N HIS A 391 8.75 2.94 6.30
CA HIS A 391 9.61 3.63 7.27
C HIS A 391 10.66 4.53 6.61
N LYS A 392 11.24 4.13 5.46
CA LYS A 392 12.21 4.97 4.73
C LYS A 392 11.51 6.16 4.06
N VAL A 393 10.32 5.94 3.50
CA VAL A 393 9.49 6.98 2.89
C VAL A 393 9.04 7.99 3.95
N SER A 394 8.55 7.54 5.11
CA SER A 394 8.10 8.42 6.19
C SER A 394 9.23 9.30 6.72
N MET A 395 10.45 8.77 6.85
CA MET A 395 11.62 9.57 7.25
C MET A 395 11.95 10.67 6.22
N MET A 396 11.97 10.36 4.93
CA MET A 396 12.26 11.35 3.87
C MET A 396 11.16 12.42 3.75
N VAL A 397 9.89 12.04 3.91
CA VAL A 397 8.78 13.00 3.90
C VAL A 397 8.78 13.87 5.16
N GLN A 398 9.14 13.30 6.32
CA GLN A 398 9.23 14.03 7.59
C GLN A 398 10.42 15.01 7.62
N GLU A 399 11.54 14.66 6.98
CA GLU A 399 12.74 15.52 6.82
C GLU A 399 12.40 16.86 6.16
N ARG A 400 11.44 16.86 5.23
CA ARG A 400 10.89 18.05 4.54
C ARG A 400 9.55 18.56 5.10
N PHE A 401 9.16 18.14 6.30
CA PHE A 401 7.88 18.47 6.95
C PHE A 401 6.60 18.20 6.10
N GLY A 402 6.68 17.28 5.13
CA GLY A 402 5.53 16.86 4.33
C GLY A 402 4.54 16.00 5.10
N LYS A 403 3.32 15.85 4.59
CA LYS A 403 2.35 14.87 5.11
C LYS A 403 2.56 13.51 4.45
N PHE A 404 2.33 12.43 5.17
CA PHE A 404 2.27 11.07 4.63
C PHE A 404 1.01 10.33 5.10
N LEU A 405 0.62 9.32 4.32
CA LEU A 405 -0.38 8.30 4.68
C LEU A 405 0.30 6.94 4.41
N LEU A 406 0.30 6.04 5.38
CA LEU A 406 1.13 4.82 5.37
C LEU A 406 0.28 3.55 5.56
N GLU A 407 -0.03 2.86 4.45
CA GLU A 407 -0.70 1.56 4.48
C GLU A 407 0.35 0.44 4.37
N LEU A 408 0.67 -0.18 5.50
CA LEU A 408 1.86 -1.02 5.67
C LEU A 408 1.53 -2.53 5.84
N GLY A 409 2.53 -3.33 6.24
CA GLY A 409 2.38 -4.78 6.34
C GLY A 409 1.57 -5.25 7.55
N GLY A 410 0.58 -6.13 7.32
CA GLY A 410 -0.24 -6.76 8.35
C GLY A 410 0.19 -8.19 8.71
N ASN A 411 0.08 -8.53 10.00
CA ASN A 411 0.21 -9.90 10.55
C ASN A 411 -1.08 -10.26 11.28
N ASN A 412 -2.15 -10.41 10.51
CA ASN A 412 -3.53 -10.44 11.00
C ASN A 412 -3.85 -11.78 11.68
N ALA A 413 -4.59 -11.73 12.78
CA ALA A 413 -5.00 -12.91 13.53
C ALA A 413 -6.51 -13.12 13.48
N LEU A 414 -6.94 -14.38 13.42
CA LEU A 414 -8.32 -14.80 13.64
C LEU A 414 -8.33 -15.58 14.96
N LEU A 415 -9.12 -15.12 15.93
CA LEU A 415 -9.28 -15.75 17.24
C LEU A 415 -10.59 -16.54 17.27
N VAL A 416 -10.55 -17.77 17.79
CA VAL A 416 -11.71 -18.67 17.87
C VAL A 416 -11.86 -19.19 19.30
N ASN A 417 -12.99 -18.86 19.92
CA ASN A 417 -13.34 -19.32 21.26
C ASN A 417 -14.09 -20.67 21.23
N GLU A 418 -14.32 -21.29 22.39
CA GLU A 418 -14.98 -22.61 22.49
C GLU A 418 -16.43 -22.67 22.02
N ASP A 419 -17.12 -21.53 21.97
CA ASP A 419 -18.53 -21.38 21.60
C ASP A 419 -18.74 -20.96 20.12
N ALA A 420 -17.66 -20.87 19.33
CA ALA A 420 -17.71 -20.40 17.96
C ALA A 420 -18.36 -21.42 16.99
N ASP A 421 -19.09 -20.89 15.99
CA ASP A 421 -19.59 -21.69 14.86
C ASP A 421 -18.41 -22.23 14.03
N ILE A 422 -18.14 -23.54 14.20
CA ILE A 422 -17.06 -24.26 13.54
C ILE A 422 -17.20 -24.29 12.00
N GLU A 423 -18.42 -24.25 11.46
CA GLU A 423 -18.67 -24.27 10.02
C GLU A 423 -18.37 -22.89 9.42
N MET A 424 -18.83 -21.82 10.08
CA MET A 424 -18.48 -20.44 9.73
C MET A 424 -16.97 -20.23 9.83
N VAL A 425 -16.34 -20.62 10.94
CA VAL A 425 -14.89 -20.47 11.18
C VAL A 425 -14.07 -21.13 10.09
N VAL A 426 -14.37 -22.38 9.72
CA VAL A 426 -13.62 -23.10 8.67
C VAL A 426 -13.76 -22.41 7.32
N ARG A 427 -14.96 -21.99 6.92
CA ARG A 427 -15.19 -21.27 5.65
C ARG A 427 -14.47 -19.92 5.63
N SER A 428 -14.59 -19.14 6.71
CA SER A 428 -13.96 -17.82 6.85
C SER A 428 -12.45 -17.90 6.85
N ALA A 429 -11.86 -18.85 7.59
CA ALA A 429 -10.41 -19.03 7.65
C ALA A 429 -9.81 -19.48 6.31
N VAL A 430 -10.45 -20.41 5.59
CA VAL A 430 -9.99 -20.82 4.25
C VAL A 430 -9.96 -19.63 3.29
N PHE A 431 -11.02 -18.81 3.23
CA PHE A 431 -11.03 -17.63 2.36
C PHE A 431 -10.05 -16.54 2.81
N ALA A 432 -9.93 -16.28 4.12
CA ALA A 432 -9.06 -15.23 4.66
C ALA A 432 -7.57 -15.58 4.59
N CYS A 433 -7.20 -16.86 4.66
CA CYS A 433 -5.82 -17.33 4.52
C CYS A 433 -5.43 -17.58 3.05
N ALA A 434 -6.23 -18.32 2.29
CA ALA A 434 -5.87 -18.75 0.93
C ALA A 434 -6.26 -17.76 -0.19
N GLY A 435 -7.19 -16.83 0.07
CA GLY A 435 -7.62 -15.81 -0.90
C GLY A 435 -6.46 -14.96 -1.41
N THR A 436 -6.48 -14.61 -2.71
CA THR A 436 -5.36 -13.93 -3.40
C THR A 436 -4.01 -14.65 -3.23
N ALA A 437 -4.01 -15.98 -3.08
CA ALA A 437 -2.83 -16.79 -2.71
C ALA A 437 -2.11 -16.31 -1.43
N GLY A 438 -2.88 -15.78 -0.47
CA GLY A 438 -2.37 -15.23 0.79
C GLY A 438 -1.64 -13.88 0.66
N GLN A 439 -1.78 -13.19 -0.47
CA GLN A 439 -1.04 -11.95 -0.80
C GLN A 439 -1.80 -10.66 -0.43
N ARG A 440 -2.93 -10.73 0.30
CA ARG A 440 -3.62 -9.52 0.79
C ARG A 440 -2.87 -8.92 1.99
N CYS A 441 -2.92 -7.59 2.16
CA CYS A 441 -2.48 -6.95 3.41
C CYS A 441 -3.30 -7.45 4.62
N THR A 442 -4.58 -7.77 4.39
CA THR A 442 -5.57 -8.29 5.35
C THR A 442 -5.63 -9.81 5.47
N THR A 443 -4.81 -10.57 4.73
CA THR A 443 -4.77 -12.05 4.83
C THR A 443 -4.52 -12.49 6.28
N THR A 444 -5.29 -13.45 6.78
CA THR A 444 -5.06 -14.06 8.10
C THR A 444 -3.75 -14.86 8.05
N ARG A 445 -2.84 -14.59 8.99
CA ARG A 445 -1.51 -15.24 9.09
C ARG A 445 -1.27 -15.95 10.41
N ARG A 446 -2.19 -15.79 11.37
CA ARG A 446 -2.20 -16.48 12.67
C ARG A 446 -3.62 -16.91 12.98
N LEU A 447 -3.83 -18.21 13.19
CA LEU A 447 -5.10 -18.76 13.63
C LEU A 447 -4.94 -19.17 15.10
N ILE A 448 -5.69 -18.52 15.99
CA ILE A 448 -5.57 -18.69 17.45
C ILE A 448 -6.84 -19.41 17.92
N LEU A 449 -6.71 -20.71 18.21
CA LEU A 449 -7.84 -21.58 18.53
C LEU A 449 -7.88 -21.90 20.02
N HIS A 450 -9.06 -21.88 20.62
CA HIS A 450 -9.28 -22.44 21.94
C HIS A 450 -9.09 -23.97 21.92
N GLU A 451 -8.42 -24.52 22.93
CA GLU A 451 -7.97 -25.92 22.98
C GLU A 451 -9.07 -26.94 22.66
N LYS A 452 -10.28 -26.76 23.23
CA LYS A 452 -11.45 -27.65 23.03
C LYS A 452 -11.92 -27.79 21.58
N VAL A 453 -11.59 -26.83 20.70
CA VAL A 453 -12.02 -26.81 19.29
C VAL A 453 -10.85 -26.90 18.30
N HIS A 454 -9.61 -26.88 18.78
CA HIS A 454 -8.38 -26.85 17.97
C HIS A 454 -8.34 -27.98 16.93
N ASP A 455 -8.32 -29.24 17.37
CA ASP A 455 -8.14 -30.40 16.49
C ASP A 455 -9.27 -30.55 15.47
N GLN A 456 -10.52 -30.27 15.89
CA GLN A 456 -11.70 -30.31 15.02
C GLN A 456 -11.65 -29.27 13.90
N ILE A 457 -11.19 -28.06 14.20
CA ILE A 457 -11.02 -26.99 13.20
C ILE A 457 -9.86 -27.35 12.28
N VAL A 458 -8.72 -27.77 12.82
CA VAL A 458 -7.53 -28.15 12.05
C VAL A 458 -7.82 -29.29 11.06
N GLU A 459 -8.52 -30.35 11.50
CA GLU A 459 -8.89 -31.46 10.63
C GLU A 459 -9.85 -31.03 9.50
N ARG A 460 -10.80 -30.14 9.80
CA ARG A 460 -11.73 -29.58 8.80
C ARG A 460 -11.02 -28.63 7.82
N LEU A 461 -10.05 -27.84 8.29
CA LEU A 461 -9.23 -26.96 7.44
C LEU A 461 -8.41 -27.78 6.44
N VAL A 462 -7.75 -28.86 6.87
CA VAL A 462 -7.03 -29.78 5.97
C VAL A 462 -7.92 -30.31 4.85
N LYS A 463 -9.14 -30.76 5.19
CA LYS A 463 -10.13 -31.27 4.23
C LYS A 463 -10.63 -30.19 3.26
N ALA A 464 -10.77 -28.95 3.71
CA ALA A 464 -11.17 -27.82 2.85
C ALA A 464 -10.02 -27.36 1.94
N TYR A 465 -8.77 -27.32 2.44
CA TYR A 465 -7.59 -26.95 1.67
C TYR A 465 -7.32 -27.91 0.50
N SER A 466 -7.63 -29.21 0.65
CA SER A 466 -7.53 -30.17 -0.45
C SER A 466 -8.59 -30.01 -1.55
N GLN A 467 -9.63 -29.18 -1.34
CA GLN A 467 -10.69 -28.89 -2.31
C GLN A 467 -10.44 -27.60 -3.11
N LEU A 468 -9.39 -26.84 -2.79
CA LEU A 468 -9.04 -25.61 -3.51
C LEU A 468 -8.59 -25.93 -4.95
N ARG A 469 -9.38 -25.48 -5.93
CA ARG A 469 -9.07 -25.62 -7.35
C ARG A 469 -7.96 -24.63 -7.73
N VAL A 470 -6.74 -25.14 -7.85
CA VAL A 470 -5.57 -24.40 -8.34
C VAL A 470 -5.54 -24.43 -9.87
N GLY A 471 -5.24 -23.30 -10.52
CA GLY A 471 -5.28 -23.19 -11.98
C GLY A 471 -4.76 -21.84 -12.49
N ASP A 472 -4.93 -21.57 -13.79
CA ASP A 472 -4.70 -20.23 -14.33
C ASP A 472 -5.77 -19.26 -13.76
N PRO A 473 -5.38 -18.09 -13.21
CA PRO A 473 -6.32 -17.14 -12.64
C PRO A 473 -7.36 -16.58 -13.62
N ILE A 474 -7.16 -16.72 -14.94
CA ILE A 474 -8.13 -16.31 -15.97
C ILE A 474 -9.12 -17.40 -16.39
N ASP A 475 -8.88 -18.66 -15.98
CA ASP A 475 -9.75 -19.79 -16.33
C ASP A 475 -10.92 -19.91 -15.33
N GLU A 476 -12.09 -20.32 -15.83
CA GLU A 476 -13.32 -20.35 -15.03
C GLU A 476 -13.25 -21.38 -13.89
N GLY A 477 -13.66 -20.95 -12.70
CA GLY A 477 -13.72 -21.82 -11.52
C GLY A 477 -12.39 -21.99 -10.78
N THR A 478 -11.27 -21.44 -11.25
CA THR A 478 -10.04 -21.33 -10.44
C THR A 478 -10.34 -20.59 -9.12
N LEU A 479 -9.91 -21.17 -8.00
CA LEU A 479 -10.07 -20.60 -6.65
C LEU A 479 -8.74 -20.13 -6.05
N TYR A 480 -7.61 -20.61 -6.59
CA TYR A 480 -6.28 -20.30 -6.10
C TYR A 480 -5.31 -20.11 -7.27
N GLY A 481 -4.74 -18.91 -7.39
CA GLY A 481 -3.77 -18.53 -8.42
C GLY A 481 -2.30 -18.68 -7.95
N PRO A 482 -1.34 -18.25 -8.78
CA PRO A 482 0.08 -18.25 -8.45
C PRO A 482 0.45 -17.18 -7.39
N LEU A 483 1.65 -17.33 -6.81
CA LEU A 483 2.35 -16.20 -6.18
C LEU A 483 2.90 -15.27 -7.27
N HIS A 484 2.95 -13.97 -6.99
CA HIS A 484 3.17 -12.93 -8.01
C HIS A 484 4.57 -12.97 -8.69
N ASN A 485 5.59 -13.55 -8.08
CA ASN A 485 6.93 -13.71 -8.68
C ASN A 485 7.80 -14.76 -7.97
N GLU A 486 8.94 -15.13 -8.58
CA GLU A 486 9.95 -16.05 -8.02
C GLU A 486 10.41 -15.63 -6.62
N ASP A 487 10.65 -14.34 -6.44
CA ASP A 487 11.02 -13.71 -5.18
C ASP A 487 10.03 -14.03 -4.04
N ALA A 488 8.73 -14.11 -4.32
CA ALA A 488 7.70 -14.49 -3.36
C ALA A 488 7.69 -16.02 -3.10
N VAL A 489 7.95 -16.83 -4.12
CA VAL A 489 8.06 -18.29 -4.02
C VAL A 489 9.27 -18.69 -3.15
N GLU A 490 10.43 -18.07 -3.34
CA GLU A 490 11.62 -18.35 -2.53
C GLU A 490 11.46 -17.83 -1.08
N LYS A 491 10.86 -16.66 -0.86
CA LYS A 491 10.53 -16.18 0.50
C LYS A 491 9.56 -17.12 1.22
N PHE A 492 8.56 -17.65 0.51
CA PHE A 492 7.63 -18.63 1.05
C PHE A 492 8.33 -19.95 1.41
N LYS A 493 9.21 -20.48 0.54
CA LYS A 493 10.06 -21.63 0.85
C LYS A 493 10.94 -21.40 2.08
N SER A 494 11.63 -20.26 2.15
CA SER A 494 12.48 -19.92 3.31
C SER A 494 11.69 -19.87 4.61
N ALA A 495 10.49 -19.28 4.61
CA ALA A 495 9.62 -19.25 5.79
C ALA A 495 9.15 -20.65 6.21
N VAL A 496 8.90 -21.56 5.26
CA VAL A 496 8.57 -22.97 5.55
C VAL A 496 9.72 -23.70 6.24
N GLU A 497 10.97 -23.53 5.77
CA GLU A 497 12.13 -24.14 6.41
C GLU A 497 12.49 -23.48 7.75
N GLU A 498 12.30 -22.16 7.87
CA GLU A 498 12.49 -21.43 9.13
C GLU A 498 11.52 -21.95 10.20
N ALA A 499 10.22 -22.05 9.89
CA ALA A 499 9.21 -22.56 10.82
C ALA A 499 9.57 -23.96 11.36
N LYS A 500 9.98 -24.89 10.49
CA LYS A 500 10.46 -26.22 10.91
C LYS A 500 11.65 -26.13 11.88
N SER A 501 12.58 -25.21 11.63
CA SER A 501 13.79 -25.06 12.46
C SER A 501 13.48 -24.50 13.86
N GLN A 502 12.43 -23.68 13.99
CA GLN A 502 11.94 -23.12 15.25
C GLN A 502 11.16 -24.14 16.12
N GLY A 503 11.53 -25.42 16.10
CA GLY A 503 10.93 -26.45 16.95
C GLY A 503 9.50 -26.88 16.58
N HIS A 504 8.91 -26.34 15.51
CA HIS A 504 7.57 -26.73 15.02
C HIS A 504 7.58 -28.13 14.35
N GLY A 505 8.50 -29.02 14.75
CA GLY A 505 8.59 -30.41 14.28
C GLY A 505 7.53 -31.34 14.88
N GLN A 506 6.86 -30.94 15.96
CA GLN A 506 5.60 -31.58 16.39
C GLN A 506 4.39 -31.11 15.58
N THR A 507 4.47 -29.96 14.91
CA THR A 507 3.48 -29.56 13.91
C THR A 507 3.60 -30.52 12.73
N ARG A 508 2.71 -31.52 12.70
CA ARG A 508 2.53 -32.38 11.52
C ARG A 508 2.42 -31.48 10.29
N LYS A 509 3.02 -31.90 9.17
CA LYS A 509 2.72 -31.32 7.86
C LYS A 509 1.28 -31.70 7.49
N LEU A 510 0.33 -30.90 7.97
CA LEU A 510 -1.10 -31.21 8.05
C LEU A 510 -1.76 -31.30 6.67
N CYS A 511 -1.35 -30.44 5.74
CA CYS A 511 -1.57 -30.59 4.31
C CYS A 511 -0.27 -30.35 3.52
N GLY A 512 -0.31 -30.38 2.18
CA GLY A 512 0.89 -30.40 1.33
C GLY A 512 1.77 -29.14 1.41
N ALA A 513 2.88 -29.11 0.66
CA ALA A 513 3.60 -27.85 0.45
C ALA A 513 4.39 -27.97 -0.87
N ASN A 514 3.65 -28.13 -1.96
CA ASN A 514 4.21 -28.07 -3.30
C ASN A 514 3.72 -26.78 -3.97
N TYR A 515 4.53 -26.24 -4.88
CA TYR A 515 4.43 -24.85 -5.29
C TYR A 515 3.90 -24.75 -6.72
N CYS A 516 2.85 -23.96 -6.94
CA CYS A 516 2.43 -23.58 -8.29
C CYS A 516 3.22 -22.36 -8.75
N TYR A 517 4.38 -22.64 -9.34
CA TYR A 517 5.20 -21.71 -10.09
C TYR A 517 5.75 -22.45 -11.31
N TRP A 518 5.79 -21.81 -12.49
CA TRP A 518 6.05 -22.51 -13.76
C TRP A 518 7.41 -22.14 -14.37
N PRO A 519 8.47 -22.96 -14.19
CA PRO A 519 9.81 -22.57 -14.61
C PRO A 519 9.91 -22.42 -16.14
N SER A 520 10.43 -21.28 -16.58
CA SER A 520 10.55 -20.88 -17.99
C SER A 520 11.50 -21.73 -18.87
N SER A 521 12.00 -22.85 -18.35
CA SER A 521 13.10 -23.64 -18.92
C SER A 521 12.79 -25.12 -19.20
N ARG A 522 11.51 -25.51 -19.29
CA ARG A 522 11.09 -26.71 -20.04
C ARG A 522 9.61 -26.72 -20.42
N CYS A 523 9.31 -26.54 -21.71
CA CYS A 523 8.00 -26.86 -22.29
C CYS A 523 8.13 -28.12 -23.15
N PRO A 524 7.85 -29.32 -22.62
CA PRO A 524 7.63 -30.50 -23.46
C PRO A 524 6.35 -30.32 -24.31
N HIS A 525 6.24 -31.07 -25.40
CA HIS A 525 5.08 -30.98 -26.30
C HIS A 525 3.78 -31.49 -25.64
N ARG A 526 2.64 -31.20 -26.27
CA ARG A 526 1.34 -31.79 -25.93
C ARG A 526 1.39 -33.32 -26.03
N SER A 527 1.56 -33.99 -24.90
CA SER A 527 1.33 -35.43 -24.73
C SER A 527 0.79 -35.69 -23.32
N GLU A 528 -0.50 -35.99 -23.26
CA GLU A 528 -1.25 -36.75 -22.24
C GLU A 528 -0.84 -36.64 -20.74
N GLY A 529 -1.82 -36.23 -19.92
CA GLY A 529 -1.97 -36.70 -18.53
C GLY A 529 -1.30 -35.89 -17.41
N ASN A 530 -0.16 -35.24 -17.63
CA ASN A 530 0.61 -34.62 -16.54
C ASN A 530 0.10 -33.23 -16.11
N PHE A 531 -1.02 -33.19 -15.37
CA PHE A 531 -1.39 -32.04 -14.55
C PHE A 531 -0.51 -31.98 -13.29
N CYS A 532 0.06 -30.81 -12.97
CA CYS A 532 0.76 -30.57 -11.71
C CYS A 532 -0.23 -30.38 -10.54
N THR A 533 -0.80 -31.48 -10.05
CA THR A 533 -1.61 -31.52 -8.83
C THR A 533 -0.76 -31.32 -7.56
N TYR A 534 -1.45 -31.23 -6.40
CA TYR A 534 -0.94 -31.30 -5.02
C TYR A 534 -0.66 -29.99 -4.25
N SER A 535 -1.73 -29.45 -3.66
CA SER A 535 -1.85 -29.08 -2.23
C SER A 535 -0.90 -28.04 -1.58
N LEU A 536 -1.53 -26.95 -1.12
CA LEU A 536 -1.07 -25.95 -0.15
C LEU A 536 -0.86 -26.53 1.27
N CYS A 537 -0.07 -25.84 2.11
CA CYS A 537 -0.11 -25.72 3.59
C CYS A 537 1.20 -25.10 4.12
N ALA A 538 1.16 -23.87 4.66
CA ALA A 538 2.28 -23.26 5.41
C ALA A 538 1.90 -22.00 6.24
N GLN A 539 0.60 -21.82 6.53
CA GLN A 539 0.07 -20.64 7.24
C GLN A 539 -1.03 -21.04 8.26
N VAL A 540 -0.97 -22.30 8.71
CA VAL A 540 -1.76 -22.89 9.80
C VAL A 540 -0.77 -23.63 10.69
#